data_AF-A0AAE1S5F8-F1
#
_entry.id   AF-A0AAE1S5F8-F1
#
_cell.length_a   1.000
_cell.length_b   1.000
_cell.length_c   1.000
_cell.angle_alpha   90.00
_cell.angle_beta   90.00
_cell.angle_gamma   90.00
#
_symmetry.space_group_name_H-M   'P 1'
#
loop_
_entity.id
_entity.type
_entity.pdbx_description
1 polymer ?
#
loop_
_entity_poly.entity_id
_entity_poly.type
_entity_poly.pdbx_seq_one_letter_code
_entity_poly.pdbx_strand_id
1 'polypeptide(L)' 'MDPGSASKFDLSYFKLVLKRKGLFQSDAALTTSATTKSYINQLVQGSLSQFCRIWCSHGENGQD' A
#
# COMPACT_ATOMS: atom_id res chain seq x y z
N MET A 1 9.78 4.30 -1.81
CA MET A 1 9.54 4.73 -0.40
C MET A 1 8.94 6.13 -0.39
N ASP A 2 7.99 6.41 0.51
CA ASP A 2 7.31 7.72 0.63
C ASP A 2 8.08 8.65 1.60
N PRO A 3 8.79 9.68 1.09
CA PRO A 3 9.51 10.61 1.96
C PRO A 3 8.59 11.59 2.70
N GLY A 4 7.34 11.75 2.26
CA GLY A 4 6.34 12.60 2.94
C GLY A 4 5.68 11.92 4.14
N SER A 5 5.77 10.60 4.23
CA SER A 5 5.19 9.78 5.31
C SER A 5 6.12 8.66 5.78
N ALA A 6 7.44 8.90 5.81
CA ALA A 6 8.44 7.86 6.07
C ALA A 6 8.22 7.05 7.38
N SER A 7 7.52 7.59 8.37
CA SER A 7 7.23 6.95 9.66
C SER A 7 5.79 6.42 9.78
N LYS A 8 4.96 6.50 8.75
CA LYS A 8 3.55 6.09 8.78
C LYS A 8 3.25 5.10 7.68
N PHE A 9 2.46 4.09 8.02
CA PHE A 9 1.85 3.24 7.00
C PHE A 9 0.57 3.92 6.50
N ASP A 10 0.60 4.42 5.27
CA ASP A 10 -0.54 5.06 4.62
C ASP A 10 -0.59 4.78 3.11
N LEU A 11 -1.66 5.26 2.48
CA LEU A 11 -1.90 5.04 1.05
C LEU A 11 -1.14 6.03 0.15
N SER A 12 -0.42 7.03 0.68
CA SER A 12 0.30 7.99 -0.17
C SER A 12 1.48 7.36 -0.90
N TYR A 13 2.10 6.33 -0.33
CA TYR A 13 3.07 5.49 -1.04
C TYR A 13 2.51 4.96 -2.37
N PHE A 14 1.33 4.34 -2.36
CA PHE A 14 0.70 3.79 -3.56
C PHE A 14 0.29 4.88 -4.57
N LYS A 15 -0.06 6.09 -4.10
CA LYS A 15 -0.30 7.25 -4.97
C LYS A 15 0.96 7.71 -5.69
N LEU A 16 2.13 7.65 -5.05
CA LEU A 16 3.42 7.95 -5.67
C LEU A 16 3.82 6.89 -6.70
N VAL A 17 3.61 5.61 -6.38
CA VAL A 17 3.83 4.49 -7.31
C VAL A 17 3.02 4.65 -8.60
N LEU A 18 1.72 4.96 -8.51
CA LEU A 18 0.86 5.19 -9.67
C LEU A 18 1.32 6.38 -10.55
N LYS A 19 1.98 7.37 -9.95
CA LYS A 19 2.57 8.53 -10.65
C LYS A 19 3.99 8.25 -11.18
N ARG A 20 4.46 7.01 -11.10
CA ARG A 20 5.84 6.60 -11.45
C ARG A 20 6.92 7.37 -10.67
N LYS A 21 6.61 7.72 -9.41
CA LYS A 21 7.52 8.38 -8.47
C LYS A 21 8.02 7.42 -7.37
N GLY A 22 8.04 6.12 -7.67
CA GLY A 22 8.66 5.11 -6.82
C GLY A 22 10.17 5.32 -6.75
N LEU A 23 10.77 4.93 -5.63
CA LEU A 23 12.22 5.08 -5.41
C LEU A 23 12.99 3.86 -5.92
N PHE A 24 12.38 2.68 -5.85
CA PHE A 24 13.02 1.42 -6.18
C PHE A 24 12.49 0.84 -7.49
N GLN A 25 13.29 0.00 -8.16
CA GLN A 25 12.82 -0.72 -9.34
C GLN A 25 11.63 -1.64 -9.04
N SER A 26 11.59 -2.22 -7.83
CA SER A 26 10.44 -2.99 -7.36
C SER A 26 9.15 -2.15 -7.30
N ASP A 27 9.23 -0.86 -6.97
CA ASP A 27 8.08 0.06 -7.01
C ASP A 27 7.57 0.23 -8.45
N ALA A 28 8.47 0.37 -9.43
CA ALA A 28 8.10 0.51 -10.83
C ALA A 28 7.42 -0.76 -11.37
N ALA A 29 7.90 -1.94 -10.97
CA ALA A 29 7.35 -3.25 -11.35
C ALA A 29 5.89 -3.45 -10.92
N LEU A 30 5.44 -2.79 -9.85
CA LEU A 30 4.05 -2.83 -9.41
C LEU A 30 3.06 -2.26 -10.43
N THR A 31 3.55 -1.42 -11.36
CA THR A 31 2.71 -0.77 -12.39
C THR A 31 2.83 -1.41 -13.78
N THR A 32 3.72 -2.39 -13.95
CA THR A 32 3.92 -3.08 -15.24
C THR A 32 2.91 -4.21 -15.46
N SER A 33 2.52 -4.91 -14.40
CA SER A 33 1.48 -5.94 -14.44
C SER A 33 0.08 -5.33 -14.29
N ALA A 34 -0.84 -5.69 -15.20
CA ALA A 34 -2.22 -5.25 -15.15
C ALA A 34 -2.94 -5.67 -13.85
N THR A 35 -2.64 -6.89 -13.39
CA THR A 35 -3.22 -7.45 -12.16
C THR A 35 -2.81 -6.63 -10.94
N THR A 36 -1.51 -6.41 -10.74
CA THR A 36 -0.98 -5.69 -9.58
C THR A 36 -1.41 -4.22 -9.60
N LYS A 37 -1.42 -3.60 -10.80
CA LYS A 37 -1.93 -2.24 -10.97
C LYS A 37 -3.41 -2.12 -10.63
N SER A 38 -4.24 -3.11 -10.94
CA SER A 38 -5.66 -3.14 -10.56
C SER A 38 -5.82 -3.14 -9.04
N TYR A 39 -5.09 -4.01 -8.34
CA TYR A 39 -5.12 -4.06 -6.87
C TYR A 39 -4.70 -2.73 -6.23
N ILE A 40 -3.64 -2.08 -6.74
CA ILE A 40 -3.20 -0.78 -6.22
C ILE A 40 -4.26 0.31 -6.43
N ASN A 41 -4.95 0.30 -7.57
CA ASN A 41 -6.05 1.23 -7.80
C ASN A 41 -7.20 0.98 -6.82
N GLN A 42 -7.54 -0.28 -6.54
CA GLN A 42 -8.56 -0.62 -5.54
C GLN A 42 -8.14 -0.17 -4.13
N LEU A 43 -6.87 -0.35 -3.75
CA LEU A 43 -6.33 0.10 -2.46
C LEU A 43 -6.43 1.62 -2.30
N VAL A 44 -6.09 2.38 -3.34
CA VAL A 44 -6.12 3.86 -3.31
C VAL A 44 -7.55 4.41 -3.34
N GLN A 45 -8.48 3.70 -3.97
CA GLN A 45 -9.91 4.06 -4.01
C GLN A 45 -10.68 3.64 -2.76
N GLY A 46 -10.25 2.56 -2.10
CA GLY A 46 -10.79 2.09 -0.83
C GLY A 46 -10.25 2.85 0.38
N SER A 47 -10.70 2.45 1.57
CA SER A 47 -10.17 2.99 2.83
C SER A 47 -9.04 2.11 3.37
N LEU A 48 -8.03 2.75 3.98
CA LEU A 48 -6.97 2.05 4.71
C LEU A 48 -7.56 1.14 5.80
N SER A 49 -8.66 1.54 6.43
CA SER A 49 -9.40 0.74 7.41
C SER A 49 -9.95 -0.57 6.83
N GLN A 50 -10.44 -0.60 5.59
CA GLN A 50 -10.89 -1.85 4.95
C GLN A 50 -9.73 -2.82 4.69
N PHE A 51 -8.55 -2.31 4.36
CA PHE A 51 -7.33 -3.11 4.20
C PHE A 51 -6.79 -3.58 5.56
N CYS A 52 -6.63 -2.66 6.51
CA CYS A 52 -6.21 -2.95 7.89
C CYS A 52 -7.19 -3.88 8.63
N ARG A 53 -8.46 -3.97 8.22
CA ARG A 53 -9.42 -4.88 8.86
C ARG A 53 -9.02 -6.36 8.77
N ILE A 54 -8.26 -6.78 7.75
CA ILE A 54 -7.82 -8.18 7.64
C ILE A 54 -6.50 -8.41 8.40
N TRP A 55 -5.62 -7.42 8.44
CA TRP A 55 -4.27 -7.56 9.00
C TRP A 55 -4.12 -7.05 10.44
N CYS A 56 -4.88 -6.04 10.85
CA CYS A 56 -4.82 -5.45 12.20
C CYS A 56 -5.81 -6.10 13.17
N SER A 57 -6.85 -6.79 12.70
CA SER A 57 -7.79 -7.51 13.58
C SER A 57 -7.21 -8.81 14.15
N HIS A 58 -6.03 -9.23 13.70
CA HIS A 58 -5.35 -10.44 14.17
C HIS A 58 -4.23 -10.14 15.20
N GLY A 59 -4.18 -8.90 15.71
CA GLY A 59 -3.22 -8.44 16.72
C GLY A 59 -3.76 -8.32 18.14
N GLU A 60 -5.03 -8.69 18.40
CA GLU A 60 -5.66 -8.58 19.73
C GLU A 60 -5.76 -9.90 20.51
N ASN A 61 -5.14 -10.98 20.04
CA ASN A 61 -5.00 -12.21 20.84
C ASN A 61 -3.53 -12.48 21.11
N GLY A 62 -2.93 -11.61 21.92
CA GLY A 62 -1.73 -11.93 22.67
C GLY A 62 -2.08 -12.77 23.89
N GLN A 63 -2.24 -14.07 23.71
CA GLN A 63 -1.96 -15.08 24.73
C GLN A 63 -1.20 -16.22 24.05
N ASP A 64 -0.03 -16.50 24.64
CA ASP A 64 0.90 -17.63 24.46
C ASP A 64 2.00 -17.51 23.38
#